data_AF-A0A8B2HSS7-F1
#
_entry.id   AF-A0A8B2HSS7-F1
#
_cell.length_a   1.000
_cell.length_b   1.000
_cell.length_c   1.000
_cell.angle_alpha   90.00
_cell.angle_beta   90.00
_cell.angle_gamma   90.00
#
_symmetry.space_group_name_H-M   'P 1'
#
loop_
_entity.id
_entity.type
_entity.pdbx_description
1 polymer ?
#
loop_
_entity_poly.entity_id
_entity_poly.type
_entity_poly.pdbx_seq_one_letter_code
_entity_poly.pdbx_strand_id
1 'polypeptide(L)' 'MTEEKNEIEKLIDTMISSGDDLVKNIKTVLPDSMAESVEMFHESNIANLKKIKEFLNK' A
#
# COMPACT_ATOMS: atom_id res chain seq x y z
N MET A 1 -20.08 -8.92 10.54
CA MET A 1 -19.25 -9.60 9.53
C MET A 1 -19.18 -8.87 8.19
N THR A 2 -20.27 -8.55 7.48
CA THR A 2 -20.18 -7.81 6.19
C THR A 2 -19.71 -6.37 6.34
N GLU A 3 -20.15 -5.68 7.40
CA GLU A 3 -19.70 -4.31 7.70
C GLU A 3 -18.21 -4.26 8.08
N GLU A 4 -17.76 -5.16 8.96
CA GLU A 4 -16.34 -5.29 9.33
C GLU A 4 -15.46 -5.61 8.11
N LYS A 5 -15.92 -6.48 7.20
CA LYS A 5 -15.24 -6.77 5.94
C LYS A 5 -15.08 -5.50 5.09
N ASN A 6 -16.15 -4.71 4.92
CA ASN A 6 -16.11 -3.44 4.19
C ASN A 6 -15.19 -2.39 4.84
N GLU A 7 -15.11 -2.35 6.17
CA GLU A 7 -14.22 -1.45 6.89
C GLU A 7 -12.75 -1.83 6.72
N ILE A 8 -12.43 -3.13 6.76
CA ILE A 8 -11.06 -3.61 6.52
C ILE A 8 -10.64 -3.34 5.07
N GLU A 9 -11.54 -3.50 4.09
CA GLU A 9 -11.25 -3.13 2.70
C GLU A 9 -10.94 -1.64 2.54
N LYS A 10 -11.73 -0.76 3.18
CA LYS A 10 -11.48 0.69 3.18
C LYS A 10 -10.16 1.04 3.84
N LEU A 11 -9.81 0.35 4.92
CA LEU A 11 -8.52 0.51 5.58
C LEU A 11 -7.37 0.11 4.65
N ILE A 12 -7.49 -1.03 3.96
CA ILE A 12 -6.50 -1.49 2.97
C ILE A 12 -6.34 -0.45 1.85
N ASP A 13 -7.44 0.06 1.30
CA ASP A 13 -7.40 1.08 0.24
C ASP A 13 -6.72 2.37 0.73
N THR A 14 -7.01 2.77 1.97
CA THR A 14 -6.38 3.93 2.63
C THR A 14 -4.88 3.73 2.85
N MET A 15 -4.46 2.52 3.23
CA MET A 15 -3.04 2.19 3.40
C MET A 15 -2.28 2.26 2.07
N ILE A 16 -2.89 1.76 0.99
CA ILE A 16 -2.30 1.84 -0.35
C ILE A 16 -2.14 3.31 -0.76
N SER A 17 -3.21 4.11 -0.71
CA SER A 17 -3.18 5.49 -1.17
C SER A 17 -2.24 6.37 -0.33
N SER A 18 -2.25 6.20 0.99
CA SER A 18 -1.37 6.95 1.89
C SER A 18 0.10 6.56 1.71
N GLY A 19 0.36 5.29 1.40
CA GLY A 19 1.70 4.81 1.05
C GLY A 19 2.19 5.38 -0.28
N ASP A 20 1.33 5.46 -1.30
CA ASP A 20 1.67 6.07 -2.61
C ASP A 20 2.12 7.53 -2.42
N ASP A 21 1.37 8.30 -1.63
CA ASP A 21 1.71 9.69 -1.32
C ASP A 21 3.02 9.80 -0.53
N LEU A 22 3.24 8.91 0.44
CA LEU A 22 4.48 8.87 1.21
C LEU A 22 5.68 8.60 0.32
N VAL A 23 5.62 7.57 -0.53
CA VAL A 23 6.69 7.23 -1.46
C VAL A 23 6.97 8.38 -2.42
N LYS A 24 5.91 8.97 -3.00
CA LYS A 24 6.04 10.12 -3.89
C LYS A 24 6.79 11.26 -3.23
N ASN A 25 6.48 11.58 -1.98
CA ASN A 25 7.14 12.66 -1.25
C ASN A 25 8.59 12.30 -0.89
N ILE A 26 8.83 11.10 -0.39
CA ILE A 26 10.16 10.63 0.03
C ILE A 26 11.12 10.56 -1.17
N LYS A 27 10.65 10.11 -2.35
CA LYS A 27 11.46 10.06 -3.57
C LYS A 27 12.01 11.43 -4.00
N THR A 28 11.39 12.54 -3.58
CA THR A 28 11.89 13.89 -3.90
C THR A 28 13.09 14.33 -3.08
N VAL A 29 13.36 13.66 -1.95
CA VAL A 29 14.42 14.04 -1.00
C VAL A 29 15.49 12.97 -0.83
N LEU A 30 15.26 11.76 -1.35
CA LEU A 30 16.23 10.67 -1.33
C LEU A 30 17.11 10.66 -2.59
N PRO A 31 18.37 10.18 -2.48
CA PRO A 31 19.17 9.82 -3.64
C PRO A 31 18.49 8.73 -4.49
N ASP A 32 18.72 8.74 -5.79
CA ASP A 32 18.03 7.86 -6.76
C ASP A 32 18.06 6.37 -6.38
N SER A 33 19.19 5.86 -5.90
CA SER A 33 19.31 4.45 -5.48
C SER A 33 18.43 4.07 -4.29
N MET A 34 18.19 5.02 -3.39
CA MET A 34 17.30 4.83 -2.23
C MET A 34 15.83 5.06 -2.62
N ALA A 35 15.57 5.99 -3.53
CA ALA A 35 14.24 6.24 -4.09
C ALA A 35 13.69 4.97 -4.80
N GLU A 36 14.53 4.30 -5.59
CA GLU A 36 14.18 3.03 -6.25
C GLU A 36 13.90 1.91 -5.23
N SER A 37 14.74 1.79 -4.20
CA SER A 37 14.56 0.79 -3.14
C SER A 37 13.24 0.97 -2.37
N VAL A 38 12.85 2.22 -2.09
CA VAL A 38 11.59 2.55 -1.40
C VAL A 38 10.38 2.25 -2.29
N GLU A 39 10.47 2.52 -3.59
CA GLU A 39 9.42 2.19 -4.55
C GLU A 39 9.20 0.67 -4.64
N MET A 40 10.28 -0.11 -4.79
CA MET A 40 10.20 -1.57 -4.81
C MET A 40 9.62 -2.15 -3.51
N PHE A 41 10.02 -1.60 -2.35
CA PHE A 41 9.47 -2.01 -1.06
C PHE A 41 7.96 -1.74 -0.98
N HIS A 42 7.52 -0.58 -1.44
CA HIS A 42 6.11 -0.20 -1.43
C HIS A 42 5.28 -1.04 -2.40
N GLU A 43 5.77 -1.32 -3.59
CA GLU A 43 5.11 -2.22 -4.55
C GLU A 43 4.90 -3.62 -3.98
N SER A 44 5.91 -4.16 -3.27
CA SER A 44 5.80 -5.44 -2.55
C SER A 44 4.71 -5.40 -1.46
N ASN A 45 4.63 -4.30 -0.71
CA ASN A 45 3.58 -4.11 0.29
C ASN A 45 2.19 -4.03 -0.34
N ILE A 46 2.01 -3.28 -1.44
CA ILE A 46 0.75 -3.20 -2.18
C ILE A 46 0.33 -4.60 -2.66
N ALA A 47 1.25 -5.39 -3.20
CA ALA A 47 0.95 -6.74 -3.67
C ALA A 47 0.41 -7.63 -2.53
N ASN A 48 0.95 -7.49 -1.31
CA ASN A 48 0.47 -8.22 -0.15
C ASN A 48 -0.91 -7.72 0.33
N LEU A 49 -1.12 -6.41 0.34
CA LEU A 49 -2.40 -5.80 0.70
C LEU A 49 -3.53 -6.22 -0.25
N LYS A 50 -3.25 -6.28 -1.56
CA LYS A 50 -4.20 -6.78 -2.57
C LYS A 50 -4.55 -8.25 -2.34
N LYS A 51 -3.57 -9.10 -2.04
CA LYS A 51 -3.83 -10.51 -1.67
C LYS A 51 -4.75 -10.60 -0.44
N ILE A 52 -4.50 -9.81 0.60
CA ILE A 52 -5.37 -9.78 1.80
C ILE A 52 -6.80 -9.37 1.42
N LYS A 53 -6.96 -8.34 0.59
CA LYS A 53 -8.28 -7.91 0.08
C LYS A 53 -9.00 -9.03 -0.68
N GLU A 54 -8.27 -9.76 -1.53
CA GLU A 54 -8.81 -10.94 -2.22
C GLU A 54 -9.20 -12.06 -1.26
N PHE A 55 -8.42 -12.33 -0.21
CA PHE A 55 -8.76 -13.31 0.81
C PHE A 55 -10.02 -12.93 1.59
N LEU A 56 -10.18 -11.65 1.93
CA LEU A 56 -11.38 -11.17 2.62
C LEU A 56 -12.62 -11.30 1.74
N ASN A 57 -12.47 -11.20 0.41
CA ASN A 57 -13.56 -11.27 -0.55
C ASN A 57 -14.03 -12.67 -0.95
N LYS A 58 -13.28 -13.71 -0.58
CA LYS A 58 -13.70 -15.11 -0.66
C LYS A 58 -14.73 -15.45 0.42
#